data_AF-A0A7C2WSM1-F1
#
_entry.id   AF-A0A7C2WSM1-F1
#
_cell.length_a   1.000
_cell.length_b   1.000
_cell.length_c   1.000
_cell.angle_alpha   90.00
_cell.angle_beta   90.00
_cell.angle_gamma   90.00
#
_symmetry.space_group_name_H-M   'P 1'
#
loop_
_entity.id
_entity.type
_entity.pdbx_description
1 polymer ?
#
loop_
_entity_poly.entity_id
_entity_poly.type
_entity_poly.pdbx_seq_one_letter_code
_entity_poly.pdbx_strand_id
1 'polypeptide(L)'
;MNEIEIRLSNTNLTRLSKYLNYEIAGSALFLISFFAGFLIFFLIAAAIVFTPFMIYVLHQENKNGWIVFFFILIVIPFILSTILHFSVTFFFPGHLIVLALFYLYCFLLRIEVNNWMRERRSKLQYIMEKQRRENETEVFMSQFKD
;
A
#
# COMPACT_ATOMS: atom_id res chain seq x y z
N MET A 1 50.83 7.07 36.81
CA MET A 1 49.95 7.28 35.66
C MET A 1 49.09 8.48 35.99
N ASN A 2 49.20 9.56 35.22
CA ASN A 2 48.69 10.88 35.63
C ASN A 2 47.19 11.02 35.33
N GLU A 3 46.39 11.69 36.17
CA GLU A 3 44.93 11.84 35.96
C GLU A 3 44.58 12.43 34.58
N ILE A 4 45.47 13.28 34.07
CA ILE A 4 45.35 13.93 32.76
C ILE A 4 45.41 12.89 31.62
N GLU A 5 46.28 11.87 31.72
CA GLU A 5 46.41 10.81 30.72
C GLU A 5 45.14 9.95 30.66
N ILE A 6 44.53 9.67 31.82
CA ILE A 6 43.29 8.89 31.92
C ILE A 6 42.12 9.65 31.28
N ARG A 7 41.99 10.96 31.54
CA ARG A 7 40.97 11.80 30.90
C ARG A 7 41.18 11.90 29.40
N LEU A 8 42.42 12.09 28.93
CA LEU A 8 42.72 12.18 27.50
C LEU A 8 42.39 10.87 26.77
N SER A 9 42.79 9.73 27.36
CA SER A 9 42.49 8.39 26.85
C SER A 9 40.98 8.14 26.71
N ASN A 10 40.20 8.45 27.75
CA ASN A 10 38.73 8.33 27.71
C ASN A 10 38.10 9.22 26.63
N THR A 11 38.62 10.44 26.44
CA THR A 11 38.09 11.36 25.41
C THR A 11 38.39 10.85 24.00
N ASN A 12 39.58 10.28 23.79
CA ASN A 12 39.99 9.69 22.52
C ASN A 12 39.20 8.40 22.20
N LEU A 13 38.97 7.53 23.19
CA LEU A 13 38.15 6.32 23.03
C LEU A 13 36.69 6.67 22.71
N THR A 14 36.13 7.71 23.34
CA THR A 14 34.76 8.17 23.06
C THR A 14 34.64 8.71 21.63
N ARG A 15 35.64 9.46 21.15
CA ARG A 15 35.69 9.94 19.76
C ARG A 15 35.80 8.77 18.78
N LEU A 16 36.69 7.82 19.04
CA LEU A 16 36.88 6.62 18.21
C LEU A 16 35.59 5.80 18.09
N SER A 17 34.91 5.53 19.21
CA SER A 17 33.60 4.84 19.23
C SER A 17 32.55 5.56 18.38
N LYS A 18 32.52 6.91 18.43
CA LYS A 18 31.61 7.70 17.60
C LYS A 18 31.89 7.53 16.11
N TYR A 19 33.16 7.58 15.69
CA TYR A 19 33.54 7.38 14.29
C TYR A 19 33.25 5.96 13.80
N LEU A 20 33.57 4.93 14.60
CA LEU A 20 33.24 3.54 14.28
C LEU A 20 31.73 3.34 14.12
N ASN A 21 30.91 3.93 15.00
CA ASN A 21 29.46 3.85 14.86
C ASN A 21 28.94 4.54 13.60
N TYR A 22 29.53 5.67 13.18
CA TYR A 22 29.18 6.30 11.90
C TYR A 22 29.58 5.42 10.71
N GLU A 23 30.72 4.73 10.78
CA GLU A 23 31.18 3.83 9.72
C GLU A 23 30.31 2.56 9.64
N ILE A 24 29.92 1.99 10.79
CA ILE A 24 28.99 0.85 10.86
C ILE A 24 27.60 1.26 10.33
N ALA A 25 27.10 2.43 10.72
CA ALA A 25 25.85 2.95 10.18
C ALA A 25 25.94 3.22 8.67
N GLY A 26 27.06 3.78 8.21
CA GLY A 26 27.32 4.04 6.80
C GLY A 26 27.40 2.77 5.96
N SER A 27 28.10 1.75 6.44
CA SER A 27 28.19 0.44 5.79
C SER A 27 26.86 -0.30 5.80
N ALA A 28 26.08 -0.21 6.88
CA ALA A 28 24.72 -0.74 6.92
C ALA A 28 23.79 -0.05 5.91
N LEU A 29 23.84 1.29 5.81
CA LEU A 29 23.08 2.05 4.82
C LEU A 29 23.50 1.70 3.39
N PHE A 30 24.79 1.50 3.15
CA PHE A 30 25.31 1.09 1.85
C PHE A 30 24.81 -0.30 1.45
N LEU A 31 24.82 -1.27 2.38
CA LEU A 31 24.25 -2.59 2.15
C LEU A 31 22.74 -2.51 1.84
N ILE A 32 21.98 -1.73 2.60
CA ILE A 32 20.55 -1.51 2.34
C ILE A 32 20.34 -0.90 0.95
N SER A 33 21.15 0.08 0.55
CA SER A 33 21.07 0.70 -0.77
C SER A 33 21.35 -0.29 -1.91
N PHE A 34 22.29 -1.21 -1.71
CA PHE A 34 22.58 -2.27 -2.68
C PHE A 34 21.37 -3.20 -2.88
N PHE A 35 20.68 -3.58 -1.80
CA PHE A 35 19.46 -4.39 -1.88
C PHE A 35 18.21 -3.60 -2.29
N ALA A 36 18.21 -2.28 -2.15
CA ALA A 36 17.05 -1.44 -2.48
C ALA A 36 16.64 -1.56 -3.95
N GLY A 37 17.60 -1.71 -4.87
CA GLY A 37 17.32 -1.94 -6.29
C GLY A 37 16.54 -3.24 -6.53
N PHE A 38 16.96 -4.34 -5.89
CA PHE A 38 16.22 -5.61 -5.95
C PHE A 38 14.84 -5.50 -5.32
N LEU A 39 14.72 -4.81 -4.19
CA LEU A 39 13.44 -4.59 -3.52
C LEU A 39 12.45 -3.86 -4.44
N ILE A 40 12.90 -2.77 -5.09
CA ILE A 40 12.08 -2.02 -6.05
C ILE A 40 11.64 -2.92 -7.21
N PHE A 41 12.54 -3.74 -7.74
CA PHE A 41 12.22 -4.70 -8.81
C PHE A 41 11.10 -5.66 -8.39
N PHE A 42 11.19 -6.24 -7.18
CA PHE A 42 10.13 -7.11 -6.65
C PHE A 42 8.81 -6.38 -6.42
N LEU A 43 8.82 -5.12 -5.94
CA LEU A 43 7.60 -4.33 -5.78
C LEU A 43 6.91 -4.06 -7.12
N ILE A 44 7.68 -3.73 -8.16
CA ILE A 44 7.14 -3.52 -9.51
C ILE A 44 6.55 -4.83 -10.05
N ALA A 45 7.26 -5.95 -9.92
CA ALA A 45 6.76 -7.25 -10.35
C ALA A 45 5.45 -7.62 -9.63
N ALA A 46 5.39 -7.42 -8.30
CA ALA A 46 4.20 -7.65 -7.52
C ALA A 46 3.04 -6.74 -7.96
N ALA A 47 3.31 -5.45 -8.23
CA ALA A 47 2.31 -4.52 -8.73
C ALA A 47 1.73 -4.99 -10.08
N ILE A 48 2.58 -5.38 -11.03
CA ILE A 48 2.16 -5.86 -12.36
C ILE A 48 1.27 -7.10 -12.26
N VAL A 49 1.61 -8.05 -11.38
CA VAL A 49 0.81 -9.27 -11.16
C VAL A 49 -0.51 -8.94 -10.45
N PHE A 50 -0.51 -7.98 -9.54
CA PHE A 50 -1.70 -7.60 -8.77
C PHE A 50 -2.71 -6.78 -9.59
N THR A 51 -2.25 -5.89 -10.47
CA THR A 51 -3.10 -5.03 -11.30
C THR A 51 -4.22 -5.76 -12.05
N PRO A 52 -3.98 -6.86 -12.82
CA PRO A 52 -5.04 -7.52 -13.57
C PRO A 52 -6.12 -8.12 -12.65
N PHE A 53 -5.71 -8.71 -11.52
CA PHE A 53 -6.66 -9.22 -10.53
C PHE A 53 -7.52 -8.09 -9.94
N MET A 54 -6.90 -6.97 -9.59
CA MET A 54 -7.60 -5.81 -9.05
C MET A 54 -8.62 -5.24 -10.04
N ILE A 55 -8.24 -5.07 -11.31
CA ILE A 55 -9.14 -4.56 -12.37
C ILE A 55 -10.30 -5.53 -12.60
N TYR A 56 -10.04 -6.84 -12.61
CA TYR A 56 -11.07 -7.87 -12.76
C TYR A 56 -12.15 -7.75 -11.66
N VAL A 57 -11.74 -7.65 -10.39
CA VAL A 57 -12.67 -7.51 -9.26
C VAL A 57 -13.46 -6.21 -9.34
N LEU A 58 -12.80 -5.10 -9.70
CA LEU A 58 -13.48 -3.81 -9.86
C LEU A 58 -14.53 -3.82 -10.97
N HIS A 59 -14.25 -4.52 -12.07
CA HIS A 59 -15.19 -4.69 -13.17
C HIS A 59 -16.39 -5.55 -12.74
N GLN A 60 -16.15 -6.65 -12.00
CA GLN A 60 -17.20 -7.53 -11.51
C GLN A 60 -18.16 -6.82 -10.53
N GLU A 61 -17.63 -5.94 -9.68
CA GLU A 61 -18.42 -5.16 -8.71
C GLU A 61 -19.01 -3.87 -9.32
N ASN A 62 -18.89 -3.68 -10.65
CA ASN A 62 -19.36 -2.52 -11.41
C ASN A 62 -18.87 -1.17 -10.85
N LYS A 63 -17.64 -1.16 -10.32
CA LYS A 63 -17.00 0.03 -9.72
C LYS A 63 -16.17 0.78 -10.74
N ASN A 64 -16.78 1.13 -11.87
CA ASN A 64 -16.11 1.73 -13.03
C ASN A 64 -15.41 3.06 -12.70
N GLY A 65 -15.93 3.83 -11.72
CA GLY A 65 -15.28 5.05 -11.26
C GLY A 65 -13.87 4.83 -10.70
N TRP A 66 -13.64 3.71 -10.01
CA TRP A 66 -12.32 3.36 -9.48
C TRP A 66 -11.35 2.87 -10.56
N ILE A 67 -11.88 2.26 -11.63
CA ILE A 67 -11.10 1.90 -12.81
C ILE A 67 -10.63 3.18 -13.52
N VAL A 68 -11.52 4.15 -13.74
CA VAL A 68 -11.15 5.45 -14.33
C VAL A 68 -10.12 6.18 -13.47
N PHE A 69 -10.29 6.17 -12.14
CA PHE A 69 -9.33 6.77 -11.21
C PHE A 69 -7.96 6.11 -11.30
N PHE A 70 -7.89 4.78 -11.48
CA PHE A 70 -6.65 4.05 -11.71
C PHE A 70 -5.94 4.54 -12.98
N PHE A 71 -6.67 4.67 -14.09
CA PHE A 71 -6.10 5.16 -15.34
C PHE A 71 -5.54 6.58 -15.19
N ILE A 72 -6.29 7.48 -14.54
CA ILE A 72 -5.88 8.87 -14.38
C ILE A 72 -4.67 9.00 -13.45
N LEU A 73 -4.66 8.26 -12.34
CA LEU A 73 -3.67 8.45 -11.28
C LEU A 73 -2.39 7.64 -11.48
N ILE A 74 -2.44 6.55 -12.25
CA ILE A 74 -1.30 5.64 -12.42
C ILE A 74 -0.89 5.53 -13.88
N VAL A 75 -1.83 5.22 -14.78
CA VAL A 75 -1.50 4.99 -16.20
C VAL A 75 -1.05 6.28 -16.90
N ILE A 76 -1.72 7.40 -16.65
CA ILE A 76 -1.31 8.69 -17.24
C ILE A 76 0.08 9.12 -16.75
N PRO A 77 0.39 9.17 -15.43
CA PRO A 77 1.74 9.48 -14.96
C PRO A 77 2.79 8.49 -15.43
N PHE A 78 2.47 7.21 -15.57
CA PHE A 78 3.37 6.22 -16.13
C PHE A 78 3.73 6.52 -17.59
N ILE A 79 2.73 6.76 -18.44
CA ILE A 79 2.94 7.10 -19.86
C ILE A 79 3.68 8.43 -20.01
N LEU A 80 3.32 9.44 -19.22
CA LEU A 80 4.03 10.73 -19.21
C LEU A 80 5.49 10.54 -18.80
N SER A 81 5.75 9.73 -17.77
CA SER A 81 7.10 9.41 -17.33
C SER A 81 7.91 8.72 -18.44
N THR A 82 7.33 7.80 -19.20
CA THR A 82 8.06 7.10 -20.28
C THR A 82 8.32 8.00 -21.49
N ILE A 83 7.40 8.90 -21.84
CA ILE A 83 7.59 9.86 -22.94
C ILE A 83 8.64 10.92 -22.58
N LEU A 84 8.57 11.50 -21.38
CA LEU A 84 9.53 12.51 -20.91
C LEU A 84 10.93 11.91 -20.73
N HIS A 85 11.02 10.64 -20.36
CA HIS A 85 12.29 9.92 -20.24
C HIS A 85 13.05 9.82 -21.58
N PHE A 86 12.35 9.78 -22.71
CA PHE A 86 12.99 9.80 -24.03
C PHE A 86 13.72 11.14 -24.31
N SER A 87 13.30 12.22 -23.65
CA SER A 87 13.80 13.58 -23.89
C SER A 87 14.74 14.11 -22.81
N VAL A 88 14.71 13.56 -21.59
CA VAL A 88 15.52 14.02 -20.46
C VAL A 88 16.23 12.82 -19.81
N THR A 89 17.57 12.81 -19.81
CA THR A 89 18.43 11.70 -19.33
C THR A 89 18.32 11.40 -17.81
N PHE A 90 17.36 11.99 -17.10
CA PHE A 90 17.20 11.83 -15.65
C PHE A 90 16.34 10.60 -15.33
N PHE A 91 17.00 9.45 -15.26
CA PHE A 91 16.42 8.10 -15.25
C PHE A 91 15.61 7.72 -13.97
N PHE A 92 15.85 8.38 -12.84
CA PHE A 92 15.64 7.74 -11.53
C PHE A 92 14.38 8.14 -10.71
N PRO A 93 13.89 9.40 -10.67
CA PRO A 93 12.78 9.75 -9.76
C PRO A 93 11.38 9.42 -10.30
N GLY A 94 11.18 9.34 -11.62
CA GLY A 94 9.83 9.22 -12.22
C GLY A 94 9.11 7.92 -11.85
N HIS A 95 9.79 6.78 -11.96
CA HIS A 95 9.20 5.47 -11.66
C HIS A 95 8.84 5.29 -10.18
N LEU A 96 9.62 5.89 -9.27
CA LEU A 96 9.33 5.88 -7.83
C LEU A 96 8.06 6.65 -7.51
N ILE A 97 7.81 7.78 -8.19
CA ILE A 97 6.58 8.56 -8.03
C ILE A 97 5.37 7.74 -8.48
N VAL A 98 5.44 7.09 -9.65
CA VAL A 98 4.36 6.23 -10.15
C VAL A 98 4.11 5.06 -9.21
N LEU A 99 5.17 4.44 -8.68
CA LEU A 99 5.06 3.35 -7.71
C LEU A 99 4.39 3.84 -6.41
N ALA A 100 4.78 5.00 -5.90
CA ALA A 100 4.14 5.60 -4.72
C ALA A 100 2.66 5.89 -4.95
N LEU A 101 2.30 6.45 -6.12
CA LEU A 101 0.91 6.68 -6.52
C LEU A 101 0.10 5.39 -6.62
N PHE A 102 0.71 4.31 -7.14
CA PHE A 102 0.08 2.99 -7.18
C PHE A 102 -0.23 2.45 -5.78
N TYR A 103 0.73 2.50 -4.84
CA TYR A 103 0.48 2.06 -3.46
C TYR A 103 -0.54 2.94 -2.75
N LEU A 104 -0.54 4.25 -3.00
CA LEU A 104 -1.55 5.16 -2.48
C LEU A 104 -2.94 4.80 -2.99
N TYR A 105 -3.08 4.50 -4.29
CA TYR A 105 -4.32 4.03 -4.87
C TYR A 105 -4.79 2.73 -4.21
N CYS A 106 -3.90 1.74 -4.05
CA CYS A 106 -4.22 0.48 -3.38
C CYS A 106 -4.68 0.70 -1.93
N PHE A 107 -4.08 1.65 -1.23
CA PHE A 107 -4.49 2.03 0.13
C PHE A 107 -5.90 2.64 0.16
N LEU A 108 -6.20 3.59 -0.74
CA LEU A 108 -7.53 4.18 -0.88
C LEU A 108 -8.58 3.12 -1.24
N LEU A 109 -8.24 2.24 -2.18
CA LEU A 109 -9.11 1.16 -2.60
C LEU A 109 -9.41 0.20 -1.45
N ARG A 110 -8.43 -0.11 -0.59
CA ARG A 110 -8.64 -0.94 0.60
C ARG A 110 -9.69 -0.35 1.54
N ILE A 111 -9.64 0.96 1.78
CA ILE A 111 -10.62 1.65 2.64
C ILE A 111 -12.02 1.52 2.02
N GLU A 112 -12.12 1.77 0.72
CA GLU A 112 -13.39 1.78 0.03
C GLU A 112 -14.00 0.38 -0.11
N VAL A 113 -13.18 -0.64 -0.38
CA VAL A 113 -13.62 -2.05 -0.37
C VAL A 113 -14.19 -2.43 0.99
N ASN A 114 -13.58 -1.97 2.10
CA ASN A 114 -14.12 -2.22 3.43
C ASN A 114 -15.49 -1.54 3.64
N ASN A 115 -15.68 -0.34 3.09
CA ASN A 115 -16.98 0.33 3.10
C ASN A 115 -18.03 -0.45 2.31
N TRP A 116 -17.71 -0.92 1.10
CA TRP A 116 -18.63 -1.73 0.28
C TRP A 116 -18.99 -3.04 0.97
N MET A 117 -18.02 -3.69 1.61
CA MET A 117 -18.25 -4.91 2.38
C MET A 117 -19.15 -4.67 3.60
N ARG A 118 -19.05 -3.51 4.24
CA ARG A 118 -19.93 -3.11 5.33
C ARG A 118 -21.35 -2.85 4.83
N GLU A 119 -21.49 -2.13 3.71
CA GLU A 119 -22.79 -1.85 3.09
C GLU A 119 -23.49 -3.12 2.59
N ARG A 120 -22.75 -4.05 1.98
CA ARG A 120 -23.31 -5.34 1.58
C ARG A 120 -23.81 -6.13 2.79
N ARG A 121 -23.04 -6.15 3.89
CA ARG A 121 -23.44 -6.85 5.12
C ARG A 121 -24.71 -6.26 5.75
N SER A 122 -24.83 -4.93 5.82
CA SER A 122 -26.04 -4.31 6.35
C SER A 122 -27.27 -4.56 5.47
N LYS A 123 -27.12 -4.50 4.14
CA LYS A 123 -28.20 -4.86 3.20
C LYS A 123 -28.62 -6.31 3.36
N LEU A 124 -27.66 -7.23 3.50
CA LEU A 124 -27.95 -8.66 3.68
C LEU A 124 -28.72 -8.92 4.98
N GLN A 125 -28.29 -8.28 6.08
CA GLN A 125 -28.98 -8.38 7.37
C GLN A 125 -30.40 -7.85 7.30
N TYR A 126 -30.61 -6.70 6.64
CA TYR A 126 -31.94 -6.13 6.44
C TYR A 126 -32.87 -7.07 5.65
N ILE A 127 -32.36 -7.70 4.58
CA ILE A 127 -33.14 -8.65 3.78
C ILE A 127 -33.51 -9.90 4.61
N MET A 128 -32.55 -10.45 5.35
CA MET A 128 -32.78 -11.60 6.23
C MET A 128 -33.82 -11.30 7.31
N GLU A 129 -33.76 -10.12 7.91
CA GLU A 129 -34.72 -9.71 8.94
C GLU A 129 -36.12 -9.47 8.36
N LYS A 130 -36.21 -8.93 7.14
CA LYS A 130 -37.47 -8.78 6.43
C LYS A 130 -38.12 -10.14 6.11
N GLN A 131 -37.35 -11.09 5.56
CA GLN A 131 -37.84 -12.45 5.30
C GLN A 131 -38.28 -13.16 6.57
N ARG A 132 -37.55 -12.96 7.69
CA ARG A 132 -37.94 -13.51 8.98
C ARG A 132 -39.29 -12.96 9.46
N ARG A 133 -39.52 -11.64 9.36
CA ARG A 133 -40.81 -11.03 9.72
C ARG A 133 -41.96 -11.51 8.84
N GLU A 134 -41.72 -11.66 7.54
CA GLU A 134 -42.72 -12.20 6.60
C GLU A 134 -43.10 -13.64 6.98
N ASN A 135 -42.11 -14.52 7.21
CA ASN A 135 -42.36 -15.89 7.65
C ASN A 135 -43.08 -15.96 9.01
N GLU A 136 -42.71 -15.13 9.99
CA GLU A 136 -43.40 -15.05 11.29
C GLU A 136 -44.87 -14.63 11.13
N THR A 137 -45.15 -13.69 10.20
CA THR A 137 -46.51 -13.24 9.91
C THR A 137 -47.33 -14.31 9.19
N GLU A 138 -46.74 -15.03 8.24
CA GLU A 138 -47.40 -16.15 7.55
C GLU A 138 -47.75 -17.29 8.52
N VAL A 139 -46.82 -17.65 9.41
CA VAL A 139 -47.07 -18.63 10.48
C VAL A 139 -48.20 -18.15 11.39
N PHE A 140 -48.15 -16.90 11.85
CA PHE A 140 -49.21 -16.33 12.68
C PHE A 140 -50.57 -16.39 11.97
N MET A 141 -50.66 -15.92 10.72
CA MET A 141 -51.90 -15.93 9.93
C MET A 141 -52.44 -17.35 9.69
N SER A 142 -51.56 -18.36 9.55
CA SER A 142 -51.99 -19.75 9.43
C SER A 142 -52.65 -20.28 10.71
N GLN A 143 -52.24 -19.80 11.89
CA GLN A 143 -52.81 -20.22 13.18
C GLN A 143 -54.22 -19.67 13.44
N PHE A 144 -54.65 -18.59 12.78
CA PHE A 144 -56.01 -18.04 12.94
C PHE A 144 -57.01 -18.56 11.90
N LYS A 145 -56.58 -19.47 11.03
CA LYS A 145 -57.42 -20.02 9.95
C LYS A 145 -58.08 -21.35 10.32
N ASP A 146 -57.68 -21.96 11.44
CA ASP A 146 -58.28 -23.13 12.08
C ASP A 146 -59.24 -22.70 13.21
#